data_AF-A0A6N7G5M9-F1
#
_entry.id   AF-A0A6N7G5M9-F1
#
_cell.length_a   1.000
_cell.length_b   1.000
_cell.length_c   1.000
_cell.angle_alpha   90.00
_cell.angle_beta   90.00
_cell.angle_gamma   90.00
#
_symmetry.space_group_name_H-M   'P 1'
#
loop_
_entity.id
_entity.type
_entity.pdbx_description
1 polymer ?
#
loop_
_entity_poly.entity_id
_entity_poly.type
_entity_poly.pdbx_seq_one_letter_code
_entity_poly.pdbx_strand_id
1 'polypeptide(L)'
;YSPTSQEGMRTKSTPMGSLDHPFNPLSLALGAEASFVARALDSDKKGLTEVLTAAAQHRGSAFVEIYQNCPIFNDGAFSALSALKDKDEAARRLIPLRTGEPITFGPENEYGVVRAGFAGLETAKVSEVGIDNVVMHDPTVTDPAYAFALSRIGGQDLEHTPTGIFRQVNRTTYDDAARSQVTHAAEAKPADLQALLCGNDTWTV
;
A
#
# COMPACT_ATOMS: atom_id res chain seq x y z
N TYR A 1 -3.77 -1.02 -22.58
CA TYR A 1 -2.88 -1.15 -21.41
C TYR A 1 -3.55 -0.51 -20.20
N SER A 2 -3.07 -0.78 -18.98
CA SER A 2 -3.47 -0.10 -17.74
C SER A 2 -2.41 0.94 -17.34
N PRO A 3 -2.71 1.86 -16.41
CA PRO A 3 -1.71 2.81 -15.90
C PRO A 3 -0.51 2.19 -15.16
N THR A 4 -0.52 0.86 -14.96
CA THR A 4 0.58 0.07 -14.37
C THR A 4 1.26 -0.84 -15.39
N SER A 5 0.82 -0.83 -16.65
CA SER A 5 1.45 -1.63 -17.70
C SER A 5 2.83 -1.06 -18.04
N GLN A 6 3.79 -1.95 -18.27
CA GLN A 6 5.13 -1.56 -18.69
C GLN A 6 5.10 -0.80 -20.03
N GLU A 7 6.02 0.14 -20.18
CA GLU A 7 6.30 0.78 -21.47
C GLU A 7 6.61 -0.27 -22.53
N GLY A 8 6.15 -0.02 -23.75
CA GLY A 8 6.26 -0.95 -24.86
C GLY A 8 5.28 -2.13 -24.82
N MET A 9 4.51 -2.35 -23.74
CA MET A 9 3.52 -3.43 -23.67
C MET A 9 2.46 -3.27 -24.77
N ARG A 10 2.40 -4.24 -25.68
CA ARG A 10 1.42 -4.27 -26.77
C ARG A 10 0.13 -4.92 -26.29
N THR A 11 -0.99 -4.24 -26.50
CA THR A 11 -2.34 -4.75 -26.19
C THR A 11 -3.26 -4.53 -27.38
N LYS A 12 -4.45 -5.13 -27.39
CA LYS A 12 -5.40 -4.97 -28.52
C LYS A 12 -5.72 -3.51 -28.85
N SER A 13 -5.91 -2.66 -27.83
CA SER A 13 -6.17 -1.23 -28.00
C SER A 13 -4.91 -0.39 -28.19
N THR A 14 -3.72 -0.99 -28.08
CA THR A 14 -2.43 -0.28 -28.14
C THR A 14 -1.41 -1.17 -28.87
N PRO A 15 -1.59 -1.36 -30.19
CA PRO A 15 -0.82 -2.32 -30.98
C PRO A 15 0.65 -1.91 -31.18
N MET A 16 0.95 -0.61 -31.06
CA MET A 16 2.30 -0.07 -31.19
C MET A 16 3.10 -0.12 -29.87
N GLY A 17 2.47 -0.55 -28.77
CA GLY A 17 3.08 -0.57 -27.43
C GLY A 17 2.68 0.66 -26.60
N SER A 18 2.63 0.49 -25.28
CA SER A 18 2.39 1.61 -24.35
C SER A 18 3.52 2.64 -24.43
N LEU A 19 3.16 3.93 -24.48
CA LEU A 19 4.11 5.04 -24.34
C LEU A 19 4.09 5.64 -22.93
N ASP A 20 3.08 5.28 -22.13
CA ASP A 20 2.87 5.84 -20.80
C ASP A 20 3.84 5.20 -19.81
N HIS A 21 4.46 6.05 -19.00
CA HIS A 21 5.26 5.63 -17.85
C HIS A 21 4.34 5.05 -16.76
N PRO A 22 4.51 3.79 -16.35
CA PRO A 22 3.68 3.20 -15.31
C PRO A 22 3.92 3.91 -13.97
N PHE A 23 2.84 4.31 -13.30
CA PHE A 23 2.97 4.84 -11.94
C PHE A 23 3.00 3.72 -10.91
N ASN A 24 3.53 4.02 -9.72
CA ASN A 24 3.53 3.11 -8.58
C ASN A 24 2.29 3.37 -7.71
N PRO A 25 1.31 2.44 -7.63
CA PRO A 25 0.08 2.68 -6.88
C PRO A 25 0.29 2.85 -5.39
N LEU A 26 1.28 2.18 -4.79
CA LEU A 26 1.64 2.39 -3.39
C LEU A 26 2.16 3.80 -3.16
N SER A 27 3.10 4.28 -4.01
CA SER A 27 3.61 5.65 -3.90
C SER A 27 2.49 6.68 -4.08
N LEU A 28 1.51 6.43 -4.95
CA LEU A 28 0.34 7.28 -5.12
C LEU A 28 -0.51 7.34 -3.84
N ALA A 29 -0.85 6.18 -3.26
CA ALA A 29 -1.64 6.10 -2.03
C ALA A 29 -0.91 6.74 -0.84
N LEU A 30 0.40 6.52 -0.73
CA LEU A 30 1.25 7.09 0.33
C LEU A 30 1.42 8.60 0.17
N GLY A 31 1.58 9.09 -1.06
CA GLY A 31 1.62 10.53 -1.37
C GLY A 31 0.30 11.25 -1.08
N ALA A 32 -0.83 10.53 -1.13
CA ALA A 32 -2.13 11.00 -0.66
C ALA A 32 -2.35 10.81 0.85
N GLU A 33 -1.29 10.49 1.60
CA GLU A 33 -1.30 10.23 3.05
C GLU A 33 -2.32 9.18 3.50
N ALA A 34 -2.48 8.09 2.73
CA ALA A 34 -3.28 6.96 3.18
C ALA A 34 -2.77 6.43 4.54
N SER A 35 -3.70 6.15 5.46
CA SER A 35 -3.40 5.64 6.81
C SER A 35 -3.11 4.14 6.83
N PHE A 36 -3.53 3.42 5.79
CA PHE A 36 -3.23 2.00 5.61
C PHE A 36 -2.88 1.73 4.15
N VAL A 37 -1.70 1.16 3.93
CA VAL A 37 -1.18 0.81 2.60
C VAL A 37 -0.47 -0.54 2.68
N ALA A 38 -0.83 -1.47 1.79
CA ALA A 38 -0.23 -2.80 1.73
C ALA A 38 -0.12 -3.33 0.30
N ARG A 39 0.77 -4.31 0.08
CA ARG A 39 0.85 -5.10 -1.15
C ARG A 39 0.77 -6.59 -0.84
N ALA A 40 0.01 -7.35 -1.62
CA ALA A 40 -0.09 -8.79 -1.52
C ALA A 40 0.01 -9.48 -2.88
N LEU A 41 0.29 -10.78 -2.86
CA LEU A 41 0.33 -11.65 -4.03
C LEU A 41 -0.87 -12.59 -4.01
N ASP A 42 -1.56 -12.76 -5.14
CA ASP A 42 -2.71 -13.69 -5.24
C ASP A 42 -2.34 -15.16 -4.95
N SER A 43 -1.12 -15.56 -5.31
CA SER A 43 -0.59 -16.90 -5.11
C SER A 43 -0.03 -17.15 -3.70
N ASP A 44 0.22 -16.10 -2.91
CA ASP A 44 0.55 -16.21 -1.48
C ASP A 44 -0.73 -16.03 -0.63
N LYS A 45 -1.47 -17.12 -0.48
CA LYS A 45 -2.73 -17.13 0.28
C LYS A 45 -2.57 -16.68 1.72
N LYS A 46 -1.43 -17.00 2.35
CA LYS A 46 -1.17 -16.67 3.76
C LYS A 46 -0.95 -15.16 3.89
N GLY A 47 0.00 -14.61 3.14
CA GLY A 47 0.29 -13.17 3.14
C GLY A 47 -0.92 -12.33 2.72
N LEU A 48 -1.67 -12.77 1.70
CA LEU A 48 -2.89 -12.11 1.28
C LEU A 48 -3.95 -12.08 2.38
N THR A 49 -4.15 -13.19 3.08
CA THR A 49 -5.12 -13.28 4.19
C THR A 49 -4.72 -12.38 5.34
N GLU A 50 -3.43 -12.34 5.69
CA GLU A 50 -2.89 -11.46 6.74
C GLU A 50 -3.12 -9.98 6.40
N VAL A 51 -2.77 -9.57 5.19
CA VAL A 51 -2.96 -8.19 4.71
C VAL A 51 -4.43 -7.78 4.69
N LEU A 52 -5.32 -8.62 4.13
CA LEU A 52 -6.74 -8.31 4.04
C LEU A 52 -7.41 -8.29 5.43
N THR A 53 -6.98 -9.16 6.35
CA THR A 53 -7.46 -9.14 7.73
C THR A 53 -7.09 -7.83 8.43
N ALA A 54 -5.84 -7.39 8.30
CA ALA A 54 -5.38 -6.12 8.87
C ALA A 54 -6.10 -4.92 8.23
N ALA A 55 -6.30 -4.93 6.91
CA ALA A 55 -7.04 -3.90 6.19
C ALA A 55 -8.50 -3.80 6.67
N ALA A 56 -9.17 -4.93 6.90
CA ALA A 56 -10.53 -4.96 7.41
C ALA A 56 -10.66 -4.46 8.86
N GLN A 57 -9.61 -4.66 9.67
CA GLN A 57 -9.55 -4.17 11.06
C GLN A 57 -9.15 -2.70 11.16
N HIS A 58 -8.58 -2.13 10.09
CA HIS A 58 -8.11 -0.76 10.07
C HIS A 58 -9.27 0.25 10.22
N ARG A 59 -9.13 1.19 11.15
CA ARG A 59 -10.08 2.30 11.30
C ARG A 59 -9.72 3.43 10.33
N GLY A 60 -10.32 3.37 9.14
CA GLY A 60 -10.16 4.37 8.08
C GLY A 60 -10.16 3.74 6.70
N SER A 61 -9.76 4.51 5.69
CA SER A 61 -9.56 3.96 4.34
C SER A 61 -8.29 3.11 4.28
N ALA A 62 -8.39 1.93 3.68
CA ALA A 62 -7.29 1.01 3.45
C ALA A 62 -7.07 0.79 1.95
N PHE A 63 -5.82 0.93 1.50
CA PHE A 63 -5.40 0.61 0.14
C PHE A 63 -4.57 -0.67 0.14
N VAL A 64 -4.97 -1.66 -0.67
CA VAL A 64 -4.25 -2.92 -0.85
C VAL A 64 -4.01 -3.13 -2.34
N GLU A 65 -2.74 -3.12 -2.75
CA GLU A 65 -2.35 -3.54 -4.10
C GLU A 65 -2.21 -5.06 -4.13
N ILE A 66 -2.95 -5.72 -5.01
CA ILE A 66 -2.86 -7.17 -5.18
C ILE A 66 -2.27 -7.45 -6.56
N TYR A 67 -1.09 -8.05 -6.59
CA TYR A 67 -0.54 -8.62 -7.81
C TYR A 67 -1.31 -9.89 -8.14
N GLN A 68 -2.16 -9.77 -9.15
CA GLN A 68 -3.07 -10.82 -9.59
C GLN A 68 -2.76 -11.19 -11.03
N ASN A 69 -2.54 -12.48 -11.28
CA ASN A 69 -2.37 -12.95 -12.66
C ASN A 69 -3.69 -12.78 -13.44
N CYS A 70 -3.60 -12.43 -14.72
CA CYS A 70 -4.75 -12.40 -15.63
C CYS A 70 -4.55 -13.45 -16.73
N PRO A 71 -5.02 -14.69 -16.54
CA PRO A 71 -4.73 -15.80 -17.46
C PRO A 71 -5.16 -15.55 -18.91
N ILE A 72 -6.16 -14.68 -19.12
CA ILE A 72 -6.75 -14.45 -20.45
C ILE A 72 -5.95 -13.42 -21.26
N PHE A 73 -5.43 -12.38 -20.60
CA PHE A 73 -4.87 -11.21 -21.30
C PHE A 73 -3.40 -10.91 -20.97
N ASN A 74 -2.89 -11.41 -19.85
CA ASN A 74 -1.52 -11.14 -19.39
C ASN A 74 -1.01 -12.31 -18.54
N ASP A 75 -1.00 -13.51 -19.14
CA ASP A 75 -0.64 -14.72 -18.43
C ASP A 75 0.85 -14.73 -18.06
N GLY A 76 1.14 -15.08 -16.82
CA GLY A 76 2.49 -15.21 -16.30
C GLY A 76 3.14 -13.90 -15.83
N ALA A 77 2.40 -12.79 -15.81
CA ALA A 77 2.90 -11.45 -15.46
C ALA A 77 3.67 -11.39 -14.13
N PHE A 78 3.21 -12.17 -13.14
CA PHE A 78 3.83 -12.24 -11.80
C PHE A 78 4.44 -13.60 -11.50
N SER A 79 4.71 -14.40 -12.53
CA SER A 79 5.13 -15.78 -12.34
C SER A 79 6.52 -15.95 -11.71
N ALA A 80 7.40 -14.97 -11.91
CA ALA A 80 8.70 -14.90 -11.25
C ALA A 80 8.60 -14.70 -9.73
N LEU A 81 7.47 -14.14 -9.26
CA LEU A 81 7.20 -13.95 -7.83
C LEU A 81 6.47 -15.15 -7.21
N SER A 82 6.07 -16.13 -8.00
CA SER A 82 5.27 -17.25 -7.50
C SER A 82 6.16 -18.37 -6.96
N ALA A 83 6.14 -18.55 -5.64
CA ALA A 83 6.80 -19.68 -4.97
C ALA A 83 6.27 -21.06 -5.42
N LEU A 84 5.12 -21.10 -6.12
CA LEU A 84 4.58 -22.31 -6.74
C LEU A 84 5.36 -22.74 -8.00
N LYS A 85 6.06 -21.80 -8.65
CA LYS A 85 6.90 -22.09 -9.83
C LYS A 85 8.34 -22.38 -9.44
N ASP A 86 8.95 -21.46 -8.71
CA ASP A 86 10.31 -21.57 -8.20
C ASP A 86 10.40 -20.84 -6.86
N LYS A 87 10.63 -21.62 -5.80
CA LYS A 87 10.64 -21.09 -4.44
C LYS A 87 11.87 -20.22 -4.17
N ASP A 88 13.01 -20.55 -4.74
CA ASP A 88 14.27 -19.86 -4.45
C ASP A 88 14.35 -18.55 -5.24
N GLU A 89 13.93 -18.54 -6.50
CA GLU A 89 13.76 -17.31 -7.28
C GLU A 89 12.75 -16.38 -6.64
N ALA A 90 11.59 -16.90 -6.23
CA ALA A 90 10.58 -16.09 -5.54
C ALA A 90 11.12 -15.51 -4.23
N ALA A 91 11.88 -16.29 -3.45
CA ALA A 91 12.48 -15.82 -2.19
C ALA A 91 13.55 -14.73 -2.41
N ARG A 92 14.27 -14.75 -3.54
CA ARG A 92 15.23 -13.68 -3.90
C ARG A 92 14.54 -12.40 -4.34
N ARG A 93 13.32 -12.48 -4.88
CA ARG A 93 12.59 -11.31 -5.37
C ARG A 93 11.63 -10.72 -4.36
N LEU A 94 10.98 -11.54 -3.55
CA LEU A 94 10.00 -11.09 -2.57
C LEU A 94 10.70 -10.57 -1.31
N ILE A 95 10.34 -9.37 -0.89
CA ILE A 95 10.83 -8.75 0.36
C ILE A 95 9.65 -8.72 1.34
N PRO A 96 9.48 -9.75 2.20
CA PRO A 96 8.38 -9.79 3.14
C PRO A 96 8.57 -8.75 4.25
N LEU A 97 7.61 -7.84 4.39
CA LEU A 97 7.56 -6.86 5.46
C LEU A 97 6.83 -7.45 6.65
N ARG A 98 7.55 -7.64 7.76
CA ARG A 98 7.02 -8.21 9.01
C ARG A 98 7.26 -7.25 10.16
N THR A 99 6.18 -6.86 10.84
CA THR A 99 6.24 -5.87 11.91
C THR A 99 7.18 -6.29 13.03
N GLY A 100 8.13 -5.43 13.37
CA GLY A 100 9.09 -5.67 14.45
C GLY A 100 10.23 -6.62 14.10
N GLU A 101 10.37 -7.03 12.84
CA GLU A 101 11.49 -7.87 12.37
C GLU A 101 12.43 -7.05 11.46
N PRO A 102 13.73 -7.41 11.37
CA PRO A 102 14.62 -6.88 10.34
C PRO A 102 14.07 -7.25 8.95
N ILE A 103 14.12 -6.31 8.00
CA ILE A 103 13.70 -6.57 6.62
C ILE A 103 14.77 -7.38 5.91
N THR A 104 14.68 -8.71 5.99
CA THR A 104 15.55 -9.65 5.29
C THR A 104 14.78 -10.51 4.28
N PHE A 105 15.49 -10.97 3.25
CA PHE A 105 14.93 -11.81 2.19
C PHE A 105 16.02 -12.66 1.52
N GLY A 106 15.62 -13.52 0.57
CA GLY A 106 16.44 -14.58 0.01
C GLY A 106 16.16 -15.94 0.67
N PRO A 107 16.51 -17.07 0.00
CA PRO A 107 16.33 -18.41 0.54
C PRO A 107 16.91 -18.63 1.94
N GLU A 108 17.99 -17.94 2.29
CA GLU A 108 18.70 -18.05 3.57
C GLU A 108 18.69 -16.73 4.37
N ASN A 109 17.84 -15.77 4.00
CA ASN A 109 17.86 -14.38 4.52
C ASN A 109 19.20 -13.68 4.29
N GLU A 110 19.86 -13.97 3.16
CA GLU A 110 21.19 -13.45 2.86
C GLU A 110 21.19 -11.98 2.39
N TYR A 111 20.02 -11.42 2.07
CA TYR A 111 19.83 -10.02 1.70
C TYR A 111 18.98 -9.27 2.72
N GLY A 112 19.19 -7.95 2.82
CA GLY A 112 18.41 -7.07 3.68
C GLY A 112 18.25 -5.68 3.11
N VAL A 113 17.24 -4.96 3.61
CA VAL A 113 17.02 -3.55 3.26
C VAL A 113 17.79 -2.66 4.23
N VAL A 114 18.64 -1.79 3.69
CA VAL A 114 19.47 -0.85 4.44
C VAL A 114 19.18 0.60 4.03
N ARG A 115 19.60 1.55 4.87
CA ARG A 115 19.50 2.98 4.55
C ARG A 115 20.58 3.35 3.54
N ALA A 116 20.17 4.03 2.46
CA ALA A 116 21.03 4.46 1.38
C ALA A 116 20.96 5.99 1.18
N GLY A 117 22.13 6.65 1.13
CA GLY A 117 22.21 8.10 0.91
C GLY A 117 21.44 8.91 1.96
N PHE A 118 20.81 10.01 1.52
CA PHE A 118 20.15 10.97 2.43
C PHE A 118 18.78 10.49 2.95
N ALA A 119 17.99 9.78 2.12
CA ALA A 119 16.63 9.36 2.48
C ALA A 119 16.16 8.08 1.75
N GLY A 120 17.08 7.33 1.13
CA GLY A 120 16.76 6.14 0.35
C GLY A 120 16.81 4.86 1.17
N LEU A 121 16.21 3.81 0.60
CA LEU A 121 16.38 2.44 1.03
C LEU A 121 16.90 1.64 -0.16
N GLU A 122 17.86 0.75 0.07
CA GLU A 122 18.40 -0.15 -0.95
C GLU A 122 18.54 -1.57 -0.40
N THR A 123 18.74 -2.54 -1.29
CA THR A 123 19.03 -3.91 -0.92
C THR A 123 20.54 -4.16 -0.90
N ALA A 124 21.01 -4.86 0.12
CA ALA A 124 22.41 -5.23 0.27
C ALA A 124 22.54 -6.64 0.86
N LYS A 125 23.70 -7.28 0.70
CA LYS A 125 23.98 -8.57 1.36
C LYS A 125 24.23 -8.36 2.85
N VAL A 126 23.53 -9.14 3.67
CA VAL A 126 23.64 -9.06 5.15
C VAL A 126 25.06 -9.38 5.62
N SER A 127 25.78 -10.27 4.92
CA SER A 127 27.18 -10.60 5.23
C SER A 127 28.15 -9.43 5.04
N GLU A 128 27.81 -8.44 4.22
CA GLU A 128 28.66 -7.29 3.91
C GLU A 128 28.34 -6.10 4.83
N VAL A 129 27.06 -5.89 5.13
CA VAL A 129 26.59 -4.74 5.94
C VAL A 129 26.41 -5.06 7.42
N GLY A 130 26.24 -6.33 7.80
CA GLY A 130 25.89 -6.75 9.15
C GLY A 130 24.40 -6.57 9.47
N ILE A 131 23.84 -7.49 10.25
CA ILE A 131 22.41 -7.52 10.57
C ILE A 131 21.92 -6.28 11.32
N ASP A 132 22.78 -5.66 12.14
CA ASP A 132 22.45 -4.47 12.92
C ASP A 132 22.19 -3.22 12.05
N ASN A 133 22.65 -3.24 10.80
CA ASN A 133 22.42 -2.16 9.83
C ASN A 133 21.17 -2.39 8.96
N VAL A 134 20.53 -3.56 9.07
CA VAL A 134 19.27 -3.87 8.38
C VAL A 134 18.14 -3.12 9.07
N VAL A 135 17.27 -2.51 8.26
CA VAL A 135 16.14 -1.73 8.77
C VAL A 135 15.13 -2.64 9.44
N MET A 136 14.77 -2.32 10.68
CA MET A 136 13.64 -2.92 11.38
C MET A 136 12.33 -2.37 10.81
N HIS A 137 11.40 -3.27 10.47
CA HIS A 137 10.13 -2.85 9.88
C HIS A 137 9.13 -2.37 10.94
N ASP A 138 8.64 -1.15 10.77
CA ASP A 138 7.58 -0.58 11.61
C ASP A 138 6.53 0.15 10.73
N PRO A 139 5.36 -0.45 10.49
CA PRO A 139 4.30 0.18 9.71
C PRO A 139 3.58 1.30 10.48
N THR A 140 3.83 1.46 11.78
CA THR A 140 3.15 2.44 12.65
C THR A 140 3.82 3.81 12.65
N VAL A 141 4.97 3.96 11.98
CA VAL A 141 5.66 5.25 11.81
C VAL A 141 4.71 6.26 11.16
N THR A 142 4.45 7.36 11.87
CA THR A 142 3.48 8.38 11.45
C THR A 142 3.92 9.17 10.24
N ASP A 143 5.21 9.40 10.05
CA ASP A 143 5.74 10.06 8.86
C ASP A 143 5.66 9.10 7.64
N PRO A 144 4.99 9.49 6.53
CA PRO A 144 4.87 8.62 5.36
C PRO A 144 6.20 8.40 4.61
N ALA A 145 7.26 9.18 4.88
CA ALA A 145 8.54 9.09 4.16
C ALA A 145 9.15 7.68 4.20
N TYR A 146 9.08 7.00 5.35
CA TYR A 146 9.59 5.63 5.49
C TYR A 146 8.83 4.64 4.58
N ALA A 147 7.51 4.63 4.67
CA ALA A 147 6.67 3.77 3.84
C ALA A 147 6.80 4.14 2.35
N PHE A 148 6.98 5.42 2.03
CA PHE A 148 7.21 5.89 0.67
C PHE A 148 8.55 5.36 0.15
N ALA A 149 9.62 5.43 0.93
CA ALA A 149 10.91 4.87 0.55
C ALA A 149 10.83 3.35 0.31
N LEU A 150 10.10 2.60 1.17
CA LEU A 150 9.83 1.18 0.93
C LEU A 150 9.12 0.94 -0.39
N SER A 151 8.13 1.78 -0.75
CA SER A 151 7.39 1.64 -2.02
C SER A 151 8.28 1.84 -3.25
N ARG A 152 9.43 2.50 -3.09
CA ARG A 152 10.41 2.77 -4.16
C ARG A 152 11.50 1.71 -4.27
N ILE A 153 11.52 0.72 -3.38
CA ILE A 153 12.40 -0.45 -3.51
C ILE A 153 11.88 -1.29 -4.66
N GLY A 154 12.79 -1.57 -5.61
CA GLY A 154 12.49 -2.29 -6.84
C GLY A 154 11.77 -1.45 -7.89
N GLY A 155 11.99 -1.85 -9.14
CA GLY A 155 11.35 -1.25 -10.30
C GLY A 155 10.12 -2.03 -10.75
N GLN A 156 9.73 -1.77 -12.00
CA GLN A 156 8.69 -2.53 -12.70
C GLN A 156 9.19 -3.90 -13.19
N ASP A 157 10.47 -4.21 -12.95
CA ASP A 157 11.16 -5.45 -13.32
C ASP A 157 10.88 -6.62 -12.36
N LEU A 158 10.21 -6.34 -11.24
CA LEU A 158 9.91 -7.33 -10.19
C LEU A 158 11.17 -8.00 -9.62
N GLU A 159 12.33 -7.34 -9.69
CA GLU A 159 13.58 -7.87 -9.13
C GLU A 159 13.57 -7.83 -7.60
N HIS A 160 13.00 -6.76 -7.02
CA HIS A 160 12.87 -6.57 -5.58
C HIS A 160 11.45 -6.09 -5.28
N THR A 161 10.60 -6.94 -4.73
CA THR A 161 9.18 -6.67 -4.55
C THR A 161 8.81 -6.74 -3.08
N PRO A 162 8.70 -5.60 -2.39
CA PRO A 162 8.21 -5.61 -1.02
C PRO A 162 6.74 -5.97 -0.95
N THR A 163 6.40 -6.89 -0.05
CA THR A 163 5.04 -7.39 0.20
C THR A 163 4.72 -7.34 1.68
N GLY A 164 3.43 -7.22 2.03
CA GLY A 164 2.98 -6.99 3.40
C GLY A 164 2.46 -5.56 3.58
N ILE A 165 2.41 -5.13 4.84
CA ILE A 165 1.86 -3.83 5.25
C ILE A 165 2.99 -2.81 5.23
N PHE A 166 2.87 -1.74 4.45
CA PHE A 166 3.87 -0.67 4.39
C PHE A 166 3.61 0.39 5.46
N ARG A 167 2.32 0.62 5.73
CA ARG A 167 1.86 1.65 6.64
C ARG A 167 0.53 1.24 7.26
N GLN A 168 0.38 1.44 8.56
CA GLN A 168 -0.82 1.23 9.34
C GLN A 168 -0.80 2.18 10.54
N VAL A 169 -1.42 3.36 10.39
CA VAL A 169 -1.42 4.43 11.39
C VAL A 169 -2.84 4.80 11.78
N ASN A 170 -3.08 4.92 13.09
CA ASN A 170 -4.39 5.36 13.59
C ASN A 170 -4.50 6.88 13.50
N ARG A 171 -5.59 7.37 12.90
CA ARG A 171 -5.96 8.78 12.89
C ARG A 171 -7.47 8.93 12.91
N THR A 172 -7.96 10.10 13.30
CA THR A 172 -9.39 10.41 13.28
C THR A 172 -9.96 10.18 11.88
N THR A 173 -11.06 9.43 11.80
CA THR A 173 -11.75 9.20 10.54
C THR A 173 -12.75 10.33 10.27
N TYR A 174 -13.07 10.55 8.99
CA TYR A 174 -14.05 11.56 8.61
C TYR A 174 -15.42 11.32 9.25
N ASP A 175 -15.88 10.05 9.29
CA ASP A 175 -17.18 9.69 9.84
C ASP A 175 -17.24 9.96 11.36
N ASP A 176 -16.18 9.64 12.11
CA ASP A 176 -16.10 9.96 13.54
C ASP A 176 -16.18 11.48 13.77
N ALA A 177 -15.41 12.26 13.02
CA ALA A 177 -15.39 13.72 13.13
C ALA A 177 -16.74 14.35 12.74
N ALA A 178 -17.35 13.88 11.66
CA ALA A 178 -18.64 14.35 11.18
C ALA A 178 -19.77 14.04 12.19
N ARG A 179 -19.78 12.82 12.76
CA ARG A 179 -20.74 12.46 13.82
C ARG A 179 -20.54 13.31 15.07
N SER A 180 -19.29 13.48 15.51
CA SER A 180 -18.97 14.33 16.66
C SER A 180 -19.44 15.76 16.44
N GLN A 181 -19.31 16.30 15.24
CA GLN A 181 -19.79 17.64 14.89
C GLN A 181 -21.32 17.73 14.98
N VAL A 182 -22.05 16.74 14.47
CA VAL A 182 -23.52 16.68 14.54
C VAL A 182 -24.00 16.59 16.00
N THR A 183 -23.39 15.72 16.80
CA THR A 183 -23.73 15.60 18.23
C THR A 183 -23.53 16.91 18.96
N HIS A 184 -22.38 17.57 18.77
CA HIS A 184 -22.10 18.85 19.39
C HIS A 184 -23.09 19.95 18.97
N ALA A 185 -23.47 20.00 17.69
CA ALA A 185 -24.45 20.96 17.20
C ALA A 185 -25.84 20.77 17.83
N ALA A 186 -26.27 19.51 18.00
CA ALA A 186 -27.53 19.17 18.64
C ALA A 186 -27.58 19.54 20.14
N GLU A 187 -26.45 19.41 20.84
CA GLU A 187 -26.31 19.82 22.25
C GLU A 187 -26.29 21.35 22.39
N ALA A 188 -25.62 22.06 21.48
CA ALA A 188 -25.48 23.51 21.54
C ALA A 188 -26.78 24.25 21.18
N LYS A 189 -27.57 23.72 20.24
CA LYS A 189 -28.85 24.30 19.82
C LYS A 189 -29.89 23.21 19.62
N PRO A 190 -30.93 23.15 20.47
CA PRO A 190 -32.04 22.22 20.27
C PRO A 190 -32.66 22.37 18.88
N ALA A 191 -32.97 21.26 18.24
CA ALA A 191 -33.59 21.27 16.92
C ALA A 191 -35.01 21.88 17.00
N ASP A 192 -35.23 22.96 16.25
CA ASP A 192 -36.54 23.57 16.05
C ASP A 192 -36.87 23.59 14.56
N LEU A 193 -37.55 22.52 14.13
CA LEU A 193 -37.96 22.36 12.73
C LEU A 193 -38.99 23.42 12.33
N GLN A 194 -39.87 23.83 13.24
CA GLN A 194 -40.91 24.81 12.93
C GLN A 194 -40.29 26.18 12.68
N ALA A 195 -39.36 26.63 13.54
CA ALA A 195 -38.61 27.86 13.31
C ALA A 195 -37.78 27.81 12.02
N LEU A 196 -37.20 26.65 11.68
CA LEU A 196 -36.45 26.48 10.43
C LEU A 196 -37.35 26.60 9.19
N LEU A 197 -38.53 25.96 9.22
CA LEU A 197 -39.49 25.98 8.11
C LEU A 197 -40.17 27.34 7.96
N CYS A 198 -40.45 28.02 9.07
CA CYS A 198 -40.98 29.38 9.04
C CYS A 198 -39.91 30.40 8.62
N GLY A 199 -38.63 30.09 8.79
CA GLY A 199 -37.56 31.06 8.58
C GLY A 199 -37.79 32.34 9.40
N ASN A 200 -37.18 33.44 8.97
CA ASN A 200 -37.36 34.73 9.64
C ASN A 200 -38.52 35.56 9.08
N ASP A 201 -39.02 35.19 7.89
CA ASP A 201 -39.93 36.00 7.07
C ASP A 201 -41.17 35.21 6.64
N THR A 202 -41.97 34.70 7.59
CA THR A 202 -43.31 34.16 7.29
C THR A 202 -44.40 35.22 7.40
N TRP A 203 -45.38 35.18 6.50
CA TRP A 203 -46.67 35.85 6.66
C TRP A 203 -47.81 34.83 6.71
N THR A 204 -48.87 35.16 7.46
CA THR A 204 -50.10 34.37 7.53
C THR A 204 -51.05 34.86 6.43
N VAL A 205 -51.58 33.93 5.61
CA VAL A 205 -52.62 34.23 4.60
C VAL A 205 -54.00 34.16 5.22
#